data_AF-A0A1S3QWW3-F1
#
_entry.id   AF-A0A1S3QWW3-F1
#
_cell.length_a   1.000
_cell.length_b   1.000
_cell.length_c   1.000
_cell.angle_alpha   90.00
_cell.angle_beta   90.00
_cell.angle_gamma   90.00
#
_symmetry.space_group_name_H-M   'P 1'
#
loop_
_entity.id
_entity.type
_entity.pdbx_description
1 polymer ?
#
loop_
_entity_poly.entity_id
_entity_poly.type
_entity_poly.pdbx_seq_one_letter_code
_entity_poly.pdbx_strand_id
1 'polypeptide(L)'
;MAVKLSRLVRRTERGATPLTVPELSLVLKSSQPPERVLSRALSSVASLLRLWRVQCLDLTDFWFQGHSLITLLCHQGPLSLRLNSDTLQQLTVVVYEAQDKDLTQWFLEKVGGDLTSCRLDWEVLLSLLQHSTHNITVDLRKNRLLEKNISDLLPFLGRVTLKRSSSSFVKSSIRQIYDSRASDCVSSLLRSSDHWINLNSRELDRVDCTALCFTLQHSHQVKVNLLWTSIPPGEIESILPLLDRVSQLRFS
;
A
#
# COMPACT_ATOMS: atom_id res chain seq x y z
N MET A 1 -28.92 19.63 -1.65
CA MET A 1 -29.74 18.44 -1.94
C MET A 1 -29.56 17.35 -0.88
N ALA A 2 -28.33 16.98 -0.49
CA ALA A 2 -28.05 16.01 0.57
C ALA A 2 -28.87 16.20 1.86
N VAL A 3 -28.96 17.43 2.39
CA VAL A 3 -29.77 17.73 3.59
C VAL A 3 -31.29 17.58 3.37
N LYS A 4 -31.78 17.79 2.15
CA LYS A 4 -33.20 17.57 1.81
C LYS A 4 -33.48 16.07 1.66
N LEU A 5 -32.56 15.32 1.06
CA LEU A 5 -32.64 13.85 0.94
C LEU A 5 -32.55 13.17 2.31
N SER A 6 -31.63 13.60 3.18
CA SER A 6 -31.52 13.06 4.54
C SER A 6 -32.78 13.31 5.38
N ARG A 7 -33.41 14.48 5.22
CA ARG A 7 -34.70 14.79 5.88
C ARG A 7 -35.87 13.98 5.30
N LEU A 8 -35.85 13.64 4.01
CA LEU A 8 -36.88 12.83 3.36
C LEU A 8 -36.76 11.35 3.76
N VAL A 9 -35.53 10.82 3.86
CA VAL A 9 -35.28 9.44 4.32
C VAL A 9 -35.64 9.28 5.80
N ARG A 10 -35.26 10.25 6.65
CA ARG A 10 -35.62 10.21 8.07
C ARG A 10 -37.15 10.29 8.33
N ARG A 11 -37.92 10.81 7.37
CA ARG A 11 -39.41 10.83 7.43
C ARG A 11 -40.05 9.52 6.96
N THR A 12 -39.33 8.71 6.19
CA THR A 12 -39.80 7.41 5.66
C THR A 12 -39.29 6.22 6.48
N GLU A 13 -38.35 6.44 7.40
CA GLU A 13 -37.66 5.46 8.27
C GLU A 13 -38.49 4.82 9.40
N ARG A 14 -39.83 4.82 9.37
CA ARG A 14 -40.59 3.87 10.22
C ARG A 14 -40.56 2.49 9.56
N GLY A 15 -39.44 1.78 9.71
CA GLY A 15 -39.33 0.33 9.43
C GLY A 15 -38.64 -0.09 8.12
N ALA A 16 -38.05 0.82 7.35
CA ALA A 16 -37.36 0.48 6.10
C ALA A 16 -35.87 0.14 6.32
N THR A 17 -35.38 -0.88 5.60
CA THR A 17 -33.95 -1.23 5.55
C THR A 17 -33.11 -0.06 5.03
N PRO A 18 -31.91 0.20 5.58
CA PRO A 18 -31.04 1.28 5.11
C PRO A 18 -30.79 1.20 3.61
N LEU A 19 -30.98 2.30 2.89
CA LEU A 19 -30.69 2.37 1.46
C LEU A 19 -29.22 2.00 1.24
N THR A 20 -28.96 0.96 0.44
CA THR A 20 -27.61 0.56 0.06
C THR A 20 -27.25 1.24 -1.24
N VAL A 21 -26.14 1.97 -1.23
CA VAL A 21 -25.63 2.70 -2.39
C VAL A 21 -24.22 2.16 -2.69
N PRO A 22 -23.98 1.61 -3.90
CA PRO A 22 -22.67 1.07 -4.23
C PRO A 22 -21.61 2.18 -4.28
N GLU A 23 -21.93 3.30 -4.92
CA GLU A 23 -21.01 4.43 -5.06
C GLU A 23 -21.76 5.75 -4.91
N LEU A 24 -21.17 6.66 -4.13
CA LEU A 24 -21.60 8.04 -3.98
C LEU A 24 -20.46 8.95 -4.41
N SER A 25 -20.67 9.77 -5.44
CA SER A 25 -19.69 10.76 -5.89
C SER A 25 -20.13 12.16 -5.47
N LEU A 26 -19.18 12.97 -5.02
CA LEU A 26 -19.43 14.38 -4.73
C LEU A 26 -19.40 15.18 -6.04
N VAL A 27 -20.48 15.88 -6.38
CA VAL A 27 -20.52 16.75 -7.57
C VAL A 27 -20.84 18.18 -7.14
N LEU A 28 -19.94 19.11 -7.45
CA LEU A 28 -20.11 20.54 -7.19
C LEU A 28 -20.15 21.32 -8.50
N LYS A 29 -20.85 22.46 -8.49
CA LYS A 29 -21.02 23.30 -9.68
C LYS A 29 -19.73 24.00 -10.14
N SER A 30 -18.76 24.14 -9.24
CA SER A 30 -17.44 24.73 -9.52
C SER A 30 -16.39 23.64 -9.31
N SER A 31 -15.38 23.63 -10.17
CA SER A 31 -14.19 22.78 -10.06
C SER A 31 -13.25 23.23 -8.94
N GLN A 32 -13.31 24.51 -8.54
CA GLN A 32 -12.54 25.07 -7.42
C GLN A 32 -13.48 25.73 -6.42
N PRO A 33 -14.24 24.94 -5.65
CA PRO A 33 -15.12 25.45 -4.62
C PRO A 33 -14.30 26.01 -3.44
N PRO A 34 -14.77 27.09 -2.78
CA PRO A 34 -14.17 27.55 -1.53
C PRO A 34 -14.19 26.47 -0.46
N GLU A 35 -13.19 26.46 0.43
CA GLU A 35 -13.06 25.47 1.51
C GLU A 35 -14.33 25.31 2.35
N ARG A 36 -14.99 26.43 2.71
CA ARG A 36 -16.26 26.42 3.46
C ARG A 36 -17.37 25.62 2.77
N VAL A 37 -17.38 25.59 1.44
CA VAL A 37 -18.34 24.82 0.65
C VAL A 37 -18.01 23.33 0.72
N LEU A 38 -16.72 22.98 0.61
CA LEU A 38 -16.23 21.61 0.75
C LEU A 38 -16.51 21.06 2.15
N SER A 39 -16.20 21.80 3.23
CA SER A 39 -16.48 21.36 4.60
C SER A 39 -17.97 21.14 4.84
N ARG A 40 -18.83 22.02 4.29
CA ARG A 40 -20.30 21.85 4.38
C ARG A 40 -20.77 20.62 3.59
N ALA A 41 -20.17 20.36 2.44
CA ALA A 41 -20.46 19.20 1.64
C ALA A 41 -20.06 17.91 2.38
N LEU A 42 -18.85 17.85 2.93
CA LEU A 42 -18.37 16.73 3.76
C LEU A 42 -19.26 16.49 4.98
N SER A 43 -19.64 17.54 5.71
CA SER A 43 -20.58 17.42 6.83
C SER A 43 -21.95 16.85 6.41
N SER A 44 -22.42 17.24 5.22
CA SER A 44 -23.65 16.70 4.64
C SER A 44 -23.50 15.23 4.26
N VAL A 45 -22.35 14.84 3.69
CA VAL A 45 -22.02 13.45 3.36
C VAL A 45 -21.92 12.62 4.63
N ALA A 46 -21.17 13.06 5.64
CA ALA A 46 -21.07 12.38 6.94
C ALA A 46 -22.45 12.17 7.59
N SER A 47 -23.36 13.13 7.43
CA SER A 47 -24.75 13.00 7.89
C SER A 47 -25.54 11.97 7.08
N LEU A 48 -25.31 11.87 5.77
CA LEU A 48 -25.94 10.87 4.90
C LEU A 48 -25.44 9.46 5.22
N LEU A 49 -24.14 9.29 5.47
CA LEU A 49 -23.54 8.00 5.83
C LEU A 49 -24.13 7.41 7.13
N ARG A 50 -24.74 8.24 7.99
CA ARG A 50 -25.47 7.74 9.18
C ARG A 50 -26.81 7.09 8.84
N LEU A 51 -27.36 7.37 7.66
CA LEU A 51 -28.68 6.91 7.22
C LEU A 51 -28.56 5.87 6.10
N TRP A 52 -27.53 6.02 5.25
CA TRP A 52 -27.34 5.21 4.05
C TRP A 52 -26.10 4.33 4.19
N ARG A 53 -26.21 3.09 3.70
CA ARG A 53 -25.07 2.19 3.59
C ARG A 53 -24.37 2.44 2.26
N VAL A 54 -23.43 3.37 2.25
CA VAL A 54 -22.61 3.68 1.08
C VAL A 54 -21.36 2.82 1.10
N GLN A 55 -21.13 2.02 0.06
CA GLN A 55 -19.95 1.17 -0.02
C GLN A 55 -18.71 1.95 -0.43
N CYS A 56 -18.82 2.86 -1.41
CA CYS A 56 -17.72 3.69 -1.88
C CYS A 56 -18.12 5.16 -1.95
N LEU A 57 -17.27 6.04 -1.44
CA LEU A 57 -17.39 7.49 -1.57
C LEU A 57 -16.24 8.00 -2.45
N ASP A 58 -16.59 8.52 -3.64
CA ASP A 58 -15.65 9.11 -4.58
C ASP A 58 -15.52 10.62 -4.36
N LEU A 59 -14.31 11.03 -3.99
CA LEU A 59 -13.91 12.41 -3.72
C LEU A 59 -12.73 12.84 -4.63
N THR A 60 -12.43 12.08 -5.68
CA THR A 60 -11.25 12.30 -6.52
C THR A 60 -11.23 13.67 -7.21
N ASP A 61 -12.40 14.21 -7.56
CA ASP A 61 -12.55 15.49 -8.26
C ASP A 61 -12.10 16.73 -7.45
N PHE A 62 -11.97 16.63 -6.12
CA PHE A 62 -11.70 17.79 -5.26
C PHE A 62 -10.52 17.54 -4.33
N TRP A 63 -9.71 18.57 -4.15
CA TRP A 63 -8.67 18.56 -3.13
C TRP A 63 -9.26 18.87 -1.75
N PHE A 64 -8.93 18.06 -0.75
CA PHE A 64 -9.33 18.28 0.64
C PHE A 64 -8.11 18.36 1.55
N GLN A 65 -8.21 19.20 2.59
CA GLN A 65 -7.28 19.15 3.71
C GLN A 65 -7.47 17.83 4.49
N GLY A 66 -6.38 17.17 4.87
CA GLY A 66 -6.44 15.83 5.48
C GLY A 66 -7.33 15.77 6.72
N HIS A 67 -7.21 16.73 7.63
CA HIS A 67 -7.99 16.75 8.87
C HIS A 67 -9.51 16.86 8.65
N SER A 68 -9.95 17.44 7.53
CA SER A 68 -11.38 17.53 7.19
C SER A 68 -12.01 16.15 6.93
N LEU A 69 -11.20 15.14 6.60
CA LEU A 69 -11.65 13.79 6.29
C LEU A 69 -11.67 12.84 7.51
N ILE A 70 -11.15 13.25 8.67
CA ILE A 70 -11.12 12.42 9.88
C ILE A 70 -12.53 11.93 10.24
N THR A 71 -13.54 12.79 10.12
CA THR A 71 -14.94 12.41 10.40
C THR A 71 -15.47 11.30 9.50
N LEU A 72 -14.95 11.17 8.27
CA LEU A 72 -15.29 10.08 7.36
C LEU A 72 -14.52 8.80 7.71
N LEU A 73 -13.26 8.92 8.17
CA LEU A 73 -12.48 7.78 8.65
C LEU A 73 -13.14 7.11 9.86
N CYS A 74 -13.63 7.92 10.83
CA CYS A 74 -14.33 7.43 12.02
C CYS A 74 -15.72 6.80 11.73
N HIS A 75 -16.16 6.74 10.48
CA HIS A 75 -17.42 6.11 10.13
C HIS A 75 -17.36 4.58 10.33
N GLN A 76 -18.22 4.09 11.22
CA GLN A 76 -18.23 2.69 11.68
C GLN A 76 -18.78 1.68 10.64
N GLY A 77 -19.29 2.15 9.50
CA GLY A 77 -19.82 1.29 8.43
C GLY A 77 -18.79 0.88 7.39
N PRO A 78 -19.09 -0.16 6.57
CA PRO A 78 -18.26 -0.53 5.43
C PRO A 78 -18.30 0.63 4.42
N LEU A 79 -17.16 1.29 4.25
CA LEU A 79 -16.99 2.45 3.39
C LEU A 79 -15.57 2.38 2.80
N SER A 80 -15.43 2.62 1.50
CA SER A 80 -14.16 2.89 0.86
C SER A 80 -14.13 4.35 0.40
N LEU A 81 -12.94 4.96 0.43
CA LEU A 81 -12.70 6.33 0.00
C LEU A 81 -11.81 6.32 -1.23
N ARG A 82 -12.30 6.91 -2.32
CA ARG A 82 -11.46 7.22 -3.49
C ARG A 82 -11.05 8.67 -3.41
N LEU A 83 -9.74 8.90 -3.29
CA LEU A 83 -9.13 10.21 -3.12
C LEU A 83 -8.15 10.47 -4.26
N ASN A 84 -7.95 11.73 -4.63
CA ASN A 84 -6.81 12.09 -5.47
C ASN A 84 -5.48 11.97 -4.69
N SER A 85 -4.38 11.96 -5.42
CA SER A 85 -3.03 11.78 -4.87
C SER A 85 -2.67 12.79 -3.79
N ASP A 86 -3.03 14.05 -4.00
CA ASP A 86 -2.61 15.16 -3.13
C ASP A 86 -3.38 15.15 -1.81
N THR A 87 -4.67 14.81 -1.87
CA THR A 87 -5.52 14.61 -0.70
C THR A 87 -5.08 13.37 0.09
N LEU A 88 -4.77 12.26 -0.60
CA LEU A 88 -4.28 11.05 0.07
C LEU A 88 -2.94 11.29 0.75
N GLN A 89 -2.02 12.02 0.11
CA GLN A 89 -0.74 12.41 0.70
C GLN A 89 -0.94 13.23 1.98
N GLN A 90 -1.76 14.28 1.92
CA GLN A 90 -2.08 15.12 3.07
C GLN A 90 -2.73 14.33 4.20
N LEU A 91 -3.71 13.48 3.88
CA LEU A 91 -4.37 12.62 4.87
C LEU A 91 -3.39 11.65 5.52
N THR A 92 -2.47 11.07 4.76
CA THR A 92 -1.44 10.16 5.30
C THR A 92 -0.57 10.87 6.33
N VAL A 93 -0.16 12.11 6.07
CA VAL A 93 0.62 12.93 7.02
C VAL A 93 -0.19 13.21 8.27
N VAL A 94 -1.46 13.61 8.14
CA VAL A 94 -2.34 13.89 9.30
C VAL A 94 -2.53 12.65 10.17
N VAL A 95 -2.73 11.47 9.56
CA VAL A 95 -2.88 10.20 10.29
C VAL A 95 -1.58 9.83 11.01
N TYR A 96 -0.44 10.02 10.34
CA TYR A 96 0.88 9.84 10.95
C TYR A 96 1.08 10.78 12.15
N GLU A 97 0.83 12.07 12.00
CA GLU A 97 1.00 13.06 13.08
C GLU A 97 0.10 12.79 14.28
N ALA A 98 -1.10 12.23 14.05
CA ALA A 98 -2.00 11.84 15.14
C ALA A 98 -1.46 10.69 15.99
N GLN A 99 -0.60 9.82 15.43
CA GLN A 99 -0.04 8.63 16.09
C GLN A 99 -1.11 7.73 16.76
N ASP A 100 -2.34 7.75 16.23
CA ASP A 100 -3.48 7.02 16.78
C ASP A 100 -3.70 5.70 16.03
N LYS A 101 -3.77 4.59 16.78
CA LYS A 101 -3.86 3.25 16.21
C LYS A 101 -5.19 2.99 15.50
N ASP A 102 -6.29 3.39 16.13
CA ASP A 102 -7.62 3.14 15.57
C ASP A 102 -7.82 3.98 14.31
N LEU A 103 -7.38 5.24 14.33
CA LEU A 103 -7.40 6.12 13.17
C LEU A 103 -6.54 5.59 12.02
N THR A 104 -5.34 5.07 12.33
CA THR A 104 -4.46 4.47 11.31
C THR A 104 -5.08 3.24 10.69
N GLN A 105 -5.68 2.37 11.51
CA GLN A 105 -6.40 1.19 11.03
C GLN A 105 -7.57 1.59 10.12
N TRP A 106 -8.43 2.51 10.58
CA TRP A 106 -9.55 2.98 9.77
C TRP A 106 -9.09 3.63 8.48
N PHE A 107 -8.06 4.47 8.53
CA PHE A 107 -7.47 5.08 7.34
C PHE A 107 -7.13 4.03 6.29
N LEU A 108 -6.33 3.02 6.65
CA LEU A 108 -5.88 2.00 5.72
C LEU A 108 -7.03 1.14 5.19
N GLU A 109 -8.00 0.79 6.04
CA GLU A 109 -9.21 0.08 5.61
C GLU A 109 -10.04 0.89 4.61
N LYS A 110 -10.25 2.19 4.86
CA LYS A 110 -11.06 3.05 4.00
C LYS A 110 -10.39 3.31 2.66
N VAL A 111 -9.06 3.47 2.60
CA VAL A 111 -8.34 3.70 1.33
C VAL A 111 -7.90 2.39 0.64
N GLY A 112 -8.20 1.24 1.25
CA GLY A 112 -7.81 -0.08 0.74
C GLY A 112 -6.31 -0.37 0.79
N GLY A 113 -5.56 0.39 1.61
CA GLY A 113 -4.11 0.24 1.77
C GLY A 113 -3.26 0.64 0.56
N ASP A 114 -3.84 1.14 -0.54
CA ASP A 114 -3.07 1.58 -1.70
C ASP A 114 -2.50 2.99 -1.49
N LEU A 115 -1.21 3.06 -1.21
CA LEU A 115 -0.45 4.31 -1.02
C LEU A 115 0.55 4.53 -2.17
N THR A 116 0.36 3.89 -3.33
CA THR A 116 1.28 4.03 -4.49
C THR A 116 1.33 5.45 -5.05
N SER A 117 0.30 6.28 -4.81
CA SER A 117 0.34 7.69 -5.18
C SER A 117 1.22 8.53 -4.25
N CYS A 118 1.39 8.11 -3.00
CA CYS A 118 2.07 8.86 -1.94
C CYS A 118 3.59 8.78 -2.01
N ARG A 119 4.23 9.82 -1.49
CA ARG A 119 5.65 9.88 -1.13
C ARG A 119 5.73 9.76 0.39
N LEU A 120 6.22 8.62 0.86
CA LEU A 120 6.31 8.24 2.26
C LEU A 120 7.79 8.19 2.64
N ASP A 121 8.13 8.92 3.68
CA ASP A 121 9.38 8.70 4.40
C ASP A 121 9.30 7.40 5.20
N TRP A 122 10.47 6.89 5.59
CA TRP A 122 10.54 5.61 6.30
C TRP A 122 9.73 5.61 7.60
N GLU A 123 9.84 6.67 8.39
CA GLU A 123 9.15 6.81 9.68
C GLU A 123 7.63 6.75 9.52
N VAL A 124 7.11 7.37 8.45
CA VAL A 124 5.68 7.35 8.12
C VAL A 124 5.25 5.92 7.80
N LEU A 125 5.96 5.23 6.90
CA LEU A 125 5.62 3.86 6.55
C LEU A 125 5.71 2.92 7.77
N LEU A 126 6.77 3.04 8.57
CA LEU A 126 6.97 2.22 9.75
C LEU A 126 5.85 2.43 10.77
N SER A 127 5.47 3.69 11.03
CA SER A 127 4.34 4.01 11.92
C SER A 127 3.04 3.40 11.41
N LEU A 128 2.74 3.51 10.12
CA LEU A 128 1.55 2.89 9.52
C LEU A 128 1.55 1.36 9.69
N LEU A 129 2.70 0.72 9.48
CA LEU A 129 2.85 -0.73 9.65
C LEU A 129 2.74 -1.16 11.11
N GLN A 130 3.24 -0.37 12.05
CA GLN A 130 3.16 -0.66 13.49
C GLN A 130 1.75 -0.47 14.06
N HIS A 131 0.99 0.47 13.51
CA HIS A 131 -0.32 0.88 14.04
C HIS A 131 -1.51 0.22 13.34
N SER A 132 -1.27 -0.61 12.32
CA SER A 132 -2.32 -1.33 11.61
C SER A 132 -1.91 -2.76 11.30
N THR A 133 -2.90 -3.64 11.11
CA THR A 133 -2.72 -4.99 10.55
C THR A 133 -3.04 -5.06 9.07
N HIS A 134 -3.51 -3.97 8.46
CA HIS A 134 -3.92 -3.91 7.06
C HIS A 134 -2.71 -4.06 6.11
N ASN A 135 -2.95 -4.58 4.92
CA ASN A 135 -1.93 -4.67 3.88
C ASN A 135 -1.71 -3.29 3.25
N ILE A 136 -0.46 -2.93 2.99
CA ILE A 136 -0.09 -1.64 2.40
C ILE A 136 0.59 -1.88 1.06
N THR A 137 0.17 -1.14 0.03
CA THR A 137 0.85 -1.12 -1.27
C THR A 137 1.59 0.19 -1.44
N VAL A 138 2.87 0.13 -1.79
CA VAL A 138 3.72 1.32 -1.99
C VAL A 138 4.50 1.24 -3.30
N ASP A 139 4.80 2.40 -3.89
CA ASP A 139 5.70 2.50 -5.05
C ASP A 139 7.12 2.86 -4.58
N LEU A 140 8.06 1.92 -4.66
CA LEU A 140 9.43 2.14 -4.22
C LEU A 140 10.18 3.21 -5.02
N ARG A 141 9.76 3.51 -6.27
CA ARG A 141 10.39 4.60 -7.04
C ARG A 141 10.14 5.98 -6.42
N LYS A 142 8.99 6.13 -5.75
CA LYS A 142 8.64 7.36 -5.02
C LYS A 142 9.24 7.38 -3.61
N ASN A 143 9.58 6.20 -3.08
CA ASN A 143 9.97 5.99 -1.69
C ASN A 143 11.39 5.39 -1.59
N ARG A 144 12.37 6.04 -2.22
CA ARG A 144 13.76 5.52 -2.32
C ARG A 144 14.44 5.29 -0.97
N LEU A 145 13.96 5.94 0.10
CA LEU A 145 14.52 5.82 1.45
C LEU A 145 14.34 4.42 2.06
N LEU A 146 13.42 3.60 1.51
CA LEU A 146 13.15 2.24 1.98
C LEU A 146 14.31 1.27 1.77
N GLU A 147 15.24 1.56 0.85
CA GLU A 147 16.40 0.69 0.57
C GLU A 147 17.39 0.59 1.74
N LYS A 148 17.43 1.59 2.62
CA LYS A 148 18.38 1.63 3.75
C LYS A 148 17.87 0.91 5.01
N ASN A 149 16.55 0.72 5.12
CA ASN A 149 15.90 0.24 6.35
C ASN A 149 15.26 -1.14 6.14
N ILE A 150 15.89 -1.96 5.30
CA ILE A 150 15.39 -3.30 4.96
C ILE A 150 15.26 -4.17 6.20
N SER A 151 16.23 -4.11 7.12
CA SER A 151 16.21 -4.83 8.40
C SER A 151 14.90 -4.62 9.16
N ASP A 152 14.44 -3.38 9.20
CA ASP A 152 13.28 -2.96 9.96
C ASP A 152 11.97 -3.23 9.18
N LEU A 153 12.06 -3.35 7.85
CA LEU A 153 10.95 -3.75 6.98
C LEU A 153 10.70 -5.26 6.99
N LEU A 154 11.74 -6.09 7.22
CA LEU A 154 11.65 -7.56 7.16
C LEU A 154 10.46 -8.14 7.94
N PRO A 155 10.18 -7.71 9.20
CA PRO A 155 9.05 -8.23 9.97
C PRO A 155 7.67 -7.94 9.34
N PHE A 156 7.61 -6.97 8.43
CA PHE A 156 6.37 -6.47 7.84
C PHE A 156 6.18 -6.89 6.38
N LEU A 157 7.15 -7.56 5.74
CA LEU A 157 7.07 -7.91 4.32
C LEU A 157 5.81 -8.70 3.94
N GLY A 158 5.27 -9.51 4.85
CA GLY A 158 4.03 -10.26 4.62
C GLY A 158 2.78 -9.38 4.47
N ARG A 159 2.87 -8.10 4.87
CA ARG A 159 1.78 -7.10 4.82
C ARG A 159 2.08 -5.97 3.84
N VAL A 160 3.17 -6.03 3.10
CA VAL A 160 3.56 -4.96 2.17
C VAL A 160 3.60 -5.50 0.75
N THR A 161 2.98 -4.79 -0.18
CA THR A 161 3.14 -4.99 -1.62
C THR A 161 4.04 -3.90 -2.17
N LEU A 162 5.18 -4.29 -2.76
CA LEU A 162 6.22 -3.40 -3.23
C LEU A 162 6.14 -3.28 -4.75
N LYS A 163 5.56 -2.18 -5.24
CA LYS A 163 5.56 -1.89 -6.68
C LYS A 163 6.86 -1.23 -7.11
N ARG A 164 7.34 -1.64 -8.28
CA ARG A 164 8.51 -1.07 -8.97
C ARG A 164 9.79 -1.09 -8.12
N SER A 165 9.99 -2.17 -7.37
CA SER A 165 11.24 -2.41 -6.64
C SER A 165 12.45 -2.33 -7.55
N SER A 166 13.49 -1.62 -7.07
CA SER A 166 14.77 -1.54 -7.76
C SER A 166 15.53 -2.86 -7.63
N SER A 167 16.41 -3.16 -8.59
CA SER A 167 17.27 -4.34 -8.47
C SER A 167 18.28 -4.21 -7.32
N SER A 168 18.65 -2.98 -6.91
CA SER A 168 19.43 -2.74 -5.69
C SER A 168 18.65 -3.16 -4.44
N PHE A 169 17.38 -2.77 -4.31
CA PHE A 169 16.54 -3.15 -3.18
C PHE A 169 16.40 -4.67 -3.07
N VAL A 170 16.13 -5.36 -4.17
CA VAL A 170 15.99 -6.82 -4.18
C VAL A 170 17.31 -7.48 -3.76
N LYS A 171 18.44 -7.04 -4.33
CA LYS A 171 19.78 -7.53 -3.96
C LYS A 171 20.05 -7.38 -2.47
N SER A 172 19.82 -6.19 -1.92
CA SER A 172 20.04 -5.93 -0.48
C SER A 172 19.07 -6.72 0.40
N SER A 173 17.84 -6.95 -0.06
CA SER A 173 16.81 -7.71 0.67
C SER A 173 17.16 -9.19 0.78
N ILE A 174 17.56 -9.84 -0.33
CA ILE A 174 17.97 -11.25 -0.28
C ILE A 174 19.23 -11.43 0.57
N ARG A 175 20.17 -10.46 0.53
CA ARG A 175 21.37 -10.48 1.37
C ARG A 175 21.03 -10.35 2.85
N GLN A 176 20.17 -9.39 3.22
CA GLN A 176 19.74 -9.22 4.60
C GLN A 176 19.00 -10.46 5.15
N ILE A 177 18.14 -11.08 4.33
CA ILE A 177 17.44 -12.33 4.69
C ILE A 177 18.43 -13.47 4.90
N TYR A 178 19.44 -13.59 4.03
CA TYR A 178 20.50 -14.58 4.18
C TYR A 178 21.34 -14.36 5.44
N ASP A 179 21.76 -13.13 5.70
CA ASP A 179 22.59 -12.76 6.86
C ASP A 179 21.85 -13.02 8.18
N SER A 180 20.55 -12.72 8.23
CA SER A 180 19.68 -12.99 9.39
C SER A 180 19.17 -14.43 9.48
N ARG A 181 19.45 -15.28 8.48
CA ARG A 181 18.92 -16.65 8.36
C ARG A 181 17.39 -16.72 8.44
N ALA A 182 16.70 -15.65 8.03
CA ALA A 182 15.26 -15.52 8.14
C ALA A 182 14.54 -16.16 6.94
N SER A 183 14.64 -17.48 6.79
CA SER A 183 14.01 -18.22 5.67
C SER A 183 12.51 -17.94 5.52
N ASP A 184 11.79 -17.74 6.62
CA ASP A 184 10.36 -17.42 6.62
C ASP A 184 10.05 -16.11 5.88
N CYS A 185 11.00 -15.16 5.84
CA CYS A 185 10.87 -13.89 5.13
C CYS A 185 10.96 -14.05 3.60
N VAL A 186 11.52 -15.15 3.08
CA VAL A 186 11.65 -15.39 1.63
C VAL A 186 10.28 -15.40 0.96
N SER A 187 9.33 -16.14 1.54
CA SER A 187 7.97 -16.22 1.00
C SER A 187 7.27 -14.85 0.99
N SER A 188 7.46 -14.07 2.05
CA SER A 188 6.91 -12.73 2.20
C SER A 188 7.52 -11.75 1.20
N LEU A 189 8.85 -11.76 1.03
CA LEU A 189 9.55 -10.94 0.03
C LEU A 189 9.02 -11.24 -1.37
N LEU A 190 8.91 -12.52 -1.74
CA LEU A 190 8.45 -12.93 -3.07
C LEU A 190 6.99 -12.54 -3.31
N ARG A 191 6.10 -12.68 -2.32
CA ARG A 191 4.71 -12.20 -2.45
C ARG A 191 4.68 -10.68 -2.63
N SER A 192 5.51 -9.94 -1.91
CA SER A 192 5.59 -8.48 -2.03
C SER A 192 6.05 -8.00 -3.42
N SER A 193 6.79 -8.82 -4.16
CA SER A 193 7.43 -8.48 -5.44
C SER A 193 6.81 -9.19 -6.66
N ASP A 194 5.55 -9.63 -6.57
CA ASP A 194 4.87 -10.40 -7.63
C ASP A 194 5.70 -11.64 -8.07
N HIS A 195 6.37 -12.30 -7.12
CA HIS A 195 7.29 -13.44 -7.27
C HIS A 195 8.53 -13.20 -8.14
N TRP A 196 8.92 -11.94 -8.35
CA TRP A 196 10.17 -11.61 -9.05
C TRP A 196 11.36 -11.48 -8.10
N ILE A 197 12.44 -12.18 -8.44
CA ILE A 197 13.80 -11.88 -8.01
C ILE A 197 14.47 -11.13 -9.17
N ASN A 198 14.43 -9.80 -9.12
CA ASN A 198 14.96 -8.94 -10.16
C ASN A 198 16.34 -8.40 -9.78
N LEU A 199 17.40 -8.96 -10.37
CA LEU A 199 18.79 -8.53 -10.16
C LEU A 199 19.40 -7.90 -11.42
N ASN A 200 18.53 -7.41 -12.31
CA ASN A 200 18.91 -6.76 -13.56
C ASN A 200 19.99 -5.69 -13.39
N SER A 201 20.99 -5.71 -14.27
CA SER A 201 22.09 -4.74 -14.32
C SER A 201 22.85 -4.60 -12.99
N ARG A 202 23.07 -5.71 -12.26
CA ARG A 202 23.81 -5.74 -10.99
C ARG A 202 25.08 -6.56 -11.11
N GLU A 203 26.10 -6.18 -10.36
CA GLU A 203 27.25 -7.03 -10.08
C GLU A 203 26.98 -7.79 -8.78
N LEU A 204 27.12 -9.10 -8.81
CA LEU A 204 26.99 -9.96 -7.64
C LEU A 204 28.39 -10.34 -7.14
N ASP A 205 28.61 -10.28 -5.84
CA ASP A 205 29.74 -10.93 -5.19
C ASP A 205 29.37 -12.38 -4.79
N ARG A 206 30.33 -13.11 -4.21
CA ARG A 206 30.08 -14.50 -3.74
C ARG A 206 28.98 -14.57 -2.68
N VAL A 207 28.88 -13.56 -1.82
CA VAL A 207 27.87 -13.51 -0.76
C VAL A 207 26.49 -13.28 -1.37
N ASP A 208 26.38 -12.41 -2.38
CA ASP A 208 25.16 -12.17 -3.12
C ASP A 208 24.68 -13.43 -3.86
N CYS A 209 25.61 -14.19 -4.45
CA CYS A 209 25.30 -15.49 -5.08
C CYS A 209 24.80 -16.51 -4.05
N THR A 210 25.45 -16.58 -2.88
CA THR A 210 25.02 -17.45 -1.78
C THR A 210 23.63 -17.04 -1.26
N ALA A 211 23.36 -15.74 -1.15
CA ALA A 211 22.07 -15.21 -0.74
C ALA A 211 20.96 -15.51 -1.77
N LEU A 212 21.29 -15.43 -3.07
CA LEU A 212 20.40 -15.86 -4.15
C LEU A 212 20.08 -17.35 -4.03
N CYS A 213 21.09 -18.21 -3.85
CA CYS A 213 20.91 -19.65 -3.65
C CYS A 213 20.03 -19.94 -2.43
N PHE A 214 20.29 -19.28 -1.29
CA PHE A 214 19.46 -19.40 -0.09
C PHE A 214 18.01 -19.00 -0.37
N THR A 215 17.79 -17.90 -1.10
CA THR A 215 16.45 -17.45 -1.49
C THR A 215 15.76 -18.48 -2.38
N LEU A 216 16.47 -19.02 -3.38
CA LEU A 216 15.95 -20.03 -4.29
C LEU A 216 15.58 -21.32 -3.54
N GLN A 217 16.44 -21.81 -2.63
CA GLN A 217 16.21 -23.00 -1.81
C GLN A 217 14.93 -22.93 -0.96
N HIS A 218 14.49 -21.73 -0.59
CA HIS A 218 13.27 -21.50 0.20
C HIS A 218 12.11 -20.97 -0.65
N SER A 219 12.19 -21.15 -1.97
CA SER A 219 11.18 -20.67 -2.92
C SER A 219 10.62 -21.77 -3.81
N HIS A 220 9.52 -21.46 -4.49
CA HIS A 220 8.88 -22.32 -5.48
C HIS A 220 8.22 -21.48 -6.57
N GLN A 221 8.35 -21.91 -7.83
CA GLN A 221 7.78 -21.25 -9.03
C GLN A 221 8.12 -19.75 -9.15
N VAL A 222 9.33 -19.36 -8.77
CA VAL A 222 9.75 -17.94 -8.81
C VAL A 222 10.19 -17.49 -10.19
N LYS A 223 10.10 -16.19 -10.45
CA LYS A 223 10.59 -15.57 -11.68
C LYS A 223 11.89 -14.86 -11.38
N VAL A 224 12.93 -15.16 -12.16
CA VAL A 224 14.29 -14.67 -11.94
C VAL A 224 14.72 -13.84 -13.14
N ASN A 225 15.19 -12.61 -12.89
CA ASN A 225 15.73 -11.73 -13.92
C ASN A 225 17.19 -11.38 -13.61
N LEU A 226 18.08 -11.94 -14.43
CA LEU A 226 19.54 -11.79 -14.38
C LEU A 226 20.09 -11.11 -15.65
N LEU A 227 19.25 -10.38 -16.39
CA LEU A 227 19.71 -9.61 -17.56
C LEU A 227 20.79 -8.61 -17.15
N TRP A 228 21.90 -8.59 -17.90
CA TRP A 228 23.08 -7.76 -17.63
C TRP A 228 23.60 -7.89 -16.20
N THR A 229 23.42 -9.05 -15.56
CA THR A 229 23.94 -9.34 -14.23
C THR A 229 25.32 -9.96 -14.34
N SER A 230 26.33 -9.34 -13.70
CA SER A 230 27.67 -9.91 -13.61
C SER A 230 27.71 -10.92 -12.45
N ILE A 231 28.01 -12.17 -12.76
CA ILE A 231 28.15 -13.28 -11.80
C ILE A 231 29.63 -13.69 -11.76
N PRO A 232 30.25 -13.84 -10.59
CA PRO A 232 31.64 -14.25 -10.50
C PRO A 232 31.87 -15.65 -11.09
N PRO A 233 33.04 -15.92 -11.71
CA PRO A 233 33.37 -17.26 -12.19
C PRO A 233 33.27 -18.31 -11.07
N GLY A 234 32.65 -19.45 -11.36
CA GLY A 234 32.46 -20.55 -10.39
C GLY A 234 31.20 -20.45 -9.53
N GLU A 235 30.49 -19.31 -9.52
CA GLU A 235 29.26 -19.16 -8.73
C GLU A 235 28.02 -19.67 -9.48
N ILE A 236 28.06 -19.72 -10.82
CA ILE A 236 26.92 -20.17 -11.63
C ILE A 236 26.60 -21.65 -11.35
N GLU A 237 27.62 -22.46 -11.10
CA GLU A 237 27.53 -23.87 -10.74
C GLU A 237 26.76 -24.10 -9.45
N SER A 238 26.73 -23.11 -8.55
CA SER A 238 25.93 -23.16 -7.32
C SER A 238 24.45 -22.82 -7.54
N ILE A 239 24.15 -22.01 -8.58
CA ILE A 239 22.80 -21.55 -8.91
C ILE A 239 22.07 -22.57 -9.79
N LEU A 240 22.78 -23.20 -10.74
CA LEU A 240 22.20 -24.15 -11.71
C LEU A 240 21.31 -25.23 -11.08
N PRO A 241 21.69 -25.89 -9.98
CA PRO A 241 20.87 -26.94 -9.37
C PRO A 241 19.54 -26.45 -8.79
N LEU A 242 19.36 -25.14 -8.62
CA LEU A 242 18.17 -24.52 -8.04
C LEU A 242 17.21 -23.93 -9.09
N LEU A 243 17.55 -24.06 -10.37
CA LEU A 243 16.72 -23.55 -11.47
C LEU A 243 15.43 -24.35 -11.67
N ASP A 244 15.33 -25.56 -11.12
CA ASP A 244 14.09 -26.35 -11.05
C ASP A 244 12.97 -25.62 -10.29
N ARG A 245 13.33 -24.67 -9.43
CA ARG A 245 12.40 -23.82 -8.67
C ARG A 245 11.96 -22.56 -9.42
N VAL A 246 12.56 -22.29 -10.58
CA VAL A 246 12.34 -21.08 -11.37
C VAL A 246 11.32 -21.36 -12.47
N SER A 247 10.19 -20.65 -12.45
CA SER A 247 9.14 -20.74 -13.46
C SER A 247 9.43 -19.88 -14.70
N GLN A 248 10.21 -18.82 -14.54
CA GLN A 248 10.62 -17.93 -15.62
C GLN A 248 12.03 -17.41 -15.36
N LEU A 249 12.94 -17.60 -16.31
CA LEU A 249 14.31 -17.08 -16.26
C LEU A 249 14.54 -16.07 -17.38
N ARG A 250 15.15 -14.93 -17.04
CA ARG A 250 15.73 -14.00 -18.02
C ARG A 250 17.23 -13.89 -17.73
N PHE A 251 18.06 -14.15 -18.73
CA PHE A 251 19.51 -14.21 -18.62
C PHE A 251 20.14 -13.71 -19.92
N SER A 252 21.33 -13.10 -19.86
CA SER A 252 22.09 -12.58 -21.00
C SER A 252 23.57 -12.85 -20.85
#